data_AF-C1A5P3-F1
#
_entry.id   AF-C1A5P3-F1
#
_cell.length_a   1.000
_cell.length_b   1.000
_cell.length_c   1.000
_cell.angle_alpha   90.00
_cell.angle_beta   90.00
_cell.angle_gamma   90.00
#
_symmetry.space_group_name_H-M   'P 1'
#
loop_
_entity.id
_entity.type
_entity.pdbx_description
1 polymer ?
#
loop_
_entity_poly.entity_id
_entity_poly.type
_entity_poly.pdbx_seq_one_letter_code
_entity_poly.pdbx_strand_id
1 'polypeptide(L)'
;MPYSARFTIRHAVAITTPLVSALAACGGGTSDKAKAGADTVATGPICTSRDTTAVGVAVREFITYARPTPQRFLSAAGTDSALPDDGFKVLQDKGPTYFYTSDPKGQAQVREKLEYSGPYASMLVVYRGKTEADNGNTVTVTLGGHYVGGEHDGKVADNRTMVVRCDTTGWRLASPSAAPTAADSAAAGTPTGTVAPKP
;
A
#
# COMPACT_ATOMS: atom_id res chain seq x y z
N MET A 1 -25.21 -8.02 48.07
CA MET A 1 -24.77 -6.75 48.69
C MET A 1 -24.39 -5.79 47.58
N PRO A 2 -25.20 -4.76 47.24
CA PRO A 2 -24.87 -3.81 46.18
C PRO A 2 -24.21 -2.54 46.74
N TYR A 3 -23.01 -2.20 46.25
CA TYR A 3 -22.36 -0.92 46.54
C TYR A 3 -22.77 0.12 45.49
N SER A 4 -23.52 1.12 45.93
CA SER A 4 -23.77 2.36 45.20
C SER A 4 -22.59 3.31 45.40
N ALA A 5 -22.14 3.98 44.34
CA ALA A 5 -21.45 5.27 44.46
C ALA A 5 -21.76 6.12 43.23
N ARG A 6 -22.65 7.10 43.43
CA ARG A 6 -22.92 8.20 42.51
C ARG A 6 -21.85 9.27 42.76
N PHE A 7 -21.22 9.79 41.71
CA PHE A 7 -20.49 11.07 41.79
C PHE A 7 -20.90 11.98 40.64
N THR A 8 -21.78 12.91 40.99
CA THR A 8 -22.12 14.12 40.20
C THR A 8 -21.14 15.22 40.57
N ILE A 9 -20.46 15.82 39.60
CA ILE A 9 -19.91 17.18 39.75
C ILE A 9 -20.32 18.00 38.53
N ARG A 10 -21.24 18.93 38.79
CA ARG A 10 -21.56 20.10 37.98
C ARG A 10 -20.45 21.12 38.16
N HIS A 11 -19.89 21.68 37.09
CA HIS A 11 -19.42 23.07 37.06
C HIS A 11 -19.61 23.62 35.65
N ALA A 12 -20.54 24.54 35.51
CA ALA A 12 -20.75 25.40 34.36
C ALA A 12 -20.12 26.76 34.66
N VAL A 13 -19.27 27.30 33.77
CA VAL A 13 -19.06 28.74 33.59
C VAL A 13 -18.72 28.99 32.12
N ALA A 14 -19.51 29.84 31.48
CA ALA A 14 -19.33 30.36 30.13
C ALA A 14 -19.01 31.86 30.21
N ILE A 15 -17.96 32.36 29.54
CA ILE A 15 -17.69 33.78 29.24
C ILE A 15 -16.77 33.82 27.98
N THR A 16 -17.28 33.93 26.75
CA THR A 16 -17.38 35.13 25.87
C THR A 16 -16.29 36.21 26.01
N THR A 17 -15.42 36.35 25.00
CA THR A 17 -14.92 37.68 24.55
C THR A 17 -14.48 37.65 23.08
N PRO A 18 -15.06 38.49 22.20
CA PRO A 18 -14.54 38.83 20.86
C PRO A 18 -13.93 40.25 20.85
N LEU A 19 -12.81 40.49 20.14
CA LEU A 19 -12.38 41.82 19.67
C LEU A 19 -11.19 41.65 18.69
N VAL A 20 -11.34 41.83 17.38
CA VAL A 20 -11.29 43.09 16.59
C VAL A 20 -9.86 43.66 16.41
N SER A 21 -9.38 43.49 15.17
CA SER A 21 -8.62 44.40 14.30
C SER A 21 -7.38 45.16 14.78
N ALA A 22 -6.27 44.97 14.06
CA ALA A 22 -5.32 46.05 13.76
C ALA A 22 -4.88 45.96 12.28
N LEU A 23 -5.44 46.84 11.44
CA LEU A 23 -4.77 47.31 10.23
C LEU A 23 -3.60 48.20 10.67
N ALA A 24 -2.39 47.90 10.22
CA ALA A 24 -1.29 48.85 10.18
C ALA A 24 -0.79 48.94 8.73
N ALA A 25 -1.35 49.91 8.01
CA ALA A 25 -0.79 50.44 6.78
C ALA A 25 -0.38 51.90 7.04
N CYS A 26 0.92 52.16 7.14
CA CYS A 26 1.63 53.44 6.95
C CYS A 26 3.11 53.13 7.29
N GLY A 27 4.10 53.23 6.42
CA GLY A 27 4.48 54.39 5.64
C GLY A 27 5.78 54.98 6.24
N GLY A 28 6.95 54.62 5.69
CA GLY A 28 8.26 55.17 6.08
C GLY A 28 9.42 54.29 5.61
N GLY A 29 10.06 54.67 4.50
CA GLY A 29 11.01 53.82 3.77
C GLY A 29 12.43 53.76 4.33
N THR A 30 13.16 52.73 3.91
CA THR A 30 14.57 52.77 3.51
C THR A 30 14.81 51.58 2.58
N SER A 31 15.53 51.86 1.51
CA SER A 31 15.80 51.02 0.36
C SER A 31 16.57 49.75 0.72
N ASP A 32 16.02 48.59 0.36
CA ASP A 32 16.82 47.47 -0.10
C ASP A 32 16.08 46.81 -1.26
N LYS A 33 16.59 47.03 -2.48
CA LYS A 33 16.23 46.25 -3.66
C LYS A 33 16.76 44.83 -3.46
N ALA A 34 16.06 44.04 -2.65
CA ALA A 34 16.16 42.59 -2.73
C ALA A 34 15.49 42.19 -4.05
N LYS A 35 16.31 41.90 -5.05
CA LYS A 35 15.91 41.20 -6.27
C LYS A 35 15.33 39.85 -5.80
N ALA A 36 14.02 39.83 -5.56
CA ALA A 36 13.26 38.61 -5.46
C ALA A 36 13.34 37.96 -6.85
N GLY A 37 14.38 37.15 -7.04
CA GLY A 37 14.27 36.02 -7.93
C GLY A 37 13.04 35.28 -7.43
N ALA A 38 11.95 35.37 -8.19
CA ALA A 38 10.89 34.39 -8.13
C ALA A 38 11.52 33.08 -8.63
N ASP A 39 12.34 32.47 -7.77
CA ASP A 39 12.53 31.04 -7.78
C ASP A 39 11.15 30.51 -7.42
N THR A 40 10.38 30.33 -8.49
CA THR A 40 9.18 29.55 -8.53
C THR A 40 9.59 28.21 -7.94
N VAL A 41 9.40 28.04 -6.63
CA VAL A 41 9.49 26.73 -6.00
C VAL A 41 8.45 25.93 -6.76
N ALA A 42 8.92 25.11 -7.69
CA ALA A 42 8.07 24.18 -8.39
C ALA A 42 7.35 23.41 -7.29
N THR A 43 6.04 23.64 -7.18
CA THR A 43 5.18 22.90 -6.27
C THR A 43 5.22 21.45 -6.74
N GLY A 44 6.22 20.71 -6.25
CA GLY A 44 6.36 19.29 -6.50
C GLY A 44 5.06 18.59 -6.09
N PRO A 45 4.72 17.47 -6.74
CA PRO A 45 3.44 16.82 -6.49
C PRO A 45 3.34 16.39 -5.02
N ILE A 46 2.21 16.71 -4.39
CA ILE A 46 2.01 16.64 -2.94
C ILE A 46 1.55 15.23 -2.57
N CYS A 47 2.45 14.26 -2.59
CA CYS A 47 2.12 12.88 -2.22
C CYS A 47 2.58 12.47 -0.82
N THR A 48 2.60 13.43 0.09
CA THR A 48 2.78 13.21 1.53
C THR A 48 1.47 12.90 2.26
N SER A 49 0.43 12.46 1.54
CA SER A 49 -0.83 12.01 2.13
C SER A 49 -0.59 10.87 3.12
N ARG A 50 -1.10 11.02 4.35
CA ARG A 50 -1.07 9.96 5.37
C ARG A 50 -2.04 8.82 5.07
N ASP A 51 -3.09 9.09 4.28
CA ASP A 51 -4.21 8.17 4.11
C ASP A 51 -4.12 7.35 2.81
N THR A 52 -3.23 7.73 1.90
CA THR A 52 -3.05 7.07 0.61
C THR A 52 -1.57 7.00 0.25
N THR A 53 -1.06 5.79 0.07
CA THR A 53 0.33 5.54 -0.35
C THR A 53 0.37 4.72 -1.64
N ALA A 54 1.51 4.76 -2.33
CA ALA A 54 1.67 4.01 -3.59
C ALA A 54 1.39 2.52 -3.44
N VAL A 55 1.86 1.91 -2.33
CA VAL A 55 1.61 0.50 -2.02
C VAL A 55 0.13 0.26 -1.77
N GLY A 56 -0.54 1.14 -1.02
CA GLY A 56 -1.98 1.02 -0.78
C GLY A 56 -2.82 1.08 -2.07
N VAL A 57 -2.44 1.96 -3.02
CA VAL A 57 -3.09 2.03 -4.34
C VAL A 57 -2.87 0.74 -5.13
N ALA A 58 -1.63 0.24 -5.18
CA ALA A 58 -1.30 -1.01 -5.88
C ALA A 58 -2.05 -2.22 -5.30
N VAL A 59 -2.09 -2.37 -3.98
CA VAL A 59 -2.80 -3.48 -3.32
C VAL A 59 -4.29 -3.44 -3.63
N ARG A 60 -4.91 -2.26 -3.54
CA ARG A 60 -6.33 -2.07 -3.85
C ARG A 60 -6.66 -2.49 -5.27
N GLU A 61 -5.82 -2.12 -6.22
CA GLU A 61 -5.99 -2.50 -7.63
C GLU A 61 -5.85 -4.01 -7.81
N PHE A 62 -4.79 -4.59 -7.25
CA PHE A 62 -4.50 -6.01 -7.36
C PHE A 62 -5.67 -6.89 -6.90
N ILE A 63 -6.23 -6.61 -5.72
CA ILE A 63 -7.36 -7.39 -5.18
C ILE A 63 -8.67 -7.13 -5.92
N THR A 64 -8.86 -5.95 -6.51
CA THR A 64 -10.07 -5.61 -7.28
C THR A 64 -10.14 -6.42 -8.57
N TYR A 65 -9.00 -6.64 -9.21
CA TYR A 65 -8.90 -7.38 -10.48
C TYR A 65 -8.46 -8.84 -10.33
N ALA A 66 -8.25 -9.31 -9.11
CA ALA A 66 -8.02 -10.72 -8.82
C ALA A 66 -9.23 -11.57 -9.27
N ARG A 67 -8.92 -12.78 -9.76
CA ARG A 67 -9.91 -13.75 -10.24
C ARG A 67 -9.64 -15.15 -9.67
N PRO A 68 -10.54 -15.73 -8.87
CA PRO A 68 -11.82 -15.18 -8.38
C PRO A 68 -11.63 -13.96 -7.46
N THR A 69 -12.65 -13.12 -7.29
CA THR A 69 -12.51 -11.96 -6.41
C THR A 69 -12.38 -12.42 -4.95
N PRO A 70 -11.27 -12.12 -4.26
CA PRO A 70 -11.08 -12.50 -2.87
C PRO A 70 -12.04 -11.71 -1.97
N GLN A 71 -12.62 -12.42 -1.01
CA GLN A 71 -13.52 -11.87 0.00
C GLN A 71 -12.87 -11.87 1.40
N ARG A 72 -11.80 -12.63 1.54
CA ARG A 72 -10.98 -12.74 2.74
C ARG A 72 -9.52 -12.67 2.35
N PHE A 73 -8.70 -12.14 3.24
CA PHE A 73 -7.29 -11.89 2.96
C PHE A 73 -6.40 -12.57 3.98
N LEU A 74 -5.22 -12.96 3.52
CA LEU A 74 -4.17 -13.50 4.35
C LEU A 74 -2.90 -12.68 4.11
N SER A 75 -2.10 -12.51 5.17
CA SER A 75 -0.81 -11.84 5.11
C SER A 75 0.29 -12.73 5.70
N ALA A 76 1.42 -12.81 4.99
CA ALA A 76 2.59 -13.59 5.39
C ALA A 76 3.43 -12.86 6.47
N ALA A 77 2.81 -12.57 7.62
CA ALA A 77 3.44 -11.78 8.68
C ALA A 77 4.85 -12.25 9.05
N GLY A 78 5.76 -11.29 9.23
CA GLY A 78 7.13 -11.53 9.66
C GLY A 78 8.08 -12.06 8.58
N THR A 79 7.65 -12.11 7.32
CA THR A 79 8.49 -12.52 6.19
C THR A 79 8.81 -11.34 5.27
N ASP A 80 9.78 -11.52 4.37
CA ASP A 80 10.09 -10.58 3.28
C ASP A 80 8.94 -10.40 2.28
N SER A 81 8.01 -11.36 2.28
CA SER A 81 6.80 -11.38 1.46
C SER A 81 5.60 -10.71 2.13
N ALA A 82 5.76 -10.23 3.36
CA ALA A 82 4.72 -9.52 4.08
C ALA A 82 4.38 -8.18 3.39
N LEU A 83 3.10 -7.84 3.36
CA LEU A 83 2.69 -6.51 2.93
C LEU A 83 3.16 -5.46 3.93
N PRO A 84 3.69 -4.32 3.45
CA PRO A 84 3.87 -3.14 4.29
C PRO A 84 2.55 -2.70 4.95
N ASP A 85 2.64 -2.01 6.09
CA ASP A 85 1.49 -1.62 6.92
C ASP A 85 0.37 -0.92 6.12
N ASP A 86 0.72 -0.05 5.17
CA ASP A 86 -0.26 0.64 4.33
C ASP A 86 -1.05 -0.33 3.43
N GLY A 87 -0.35 -1.30 2.84
CA GLY A 87 -0.98 -2.35 2.04
C GLY A 87 -1.83 -3.27 2.90
N PHE A 88 -1.37 -3.56 4.13
CA PHE A 88 -2.11 -4.38 5.07
C PHE A 88 -3.41 -3.71 5.54
N LYS A 89 -3.39 -2.40 5.83
CA LYS A 89 -4.62 -1.63 6.12
C LYS A 89 -5.64 -1.73 5.01
N VAL A 90 -5.20 -1.64 3.74
CA VAL A 90 -6.11 -1.79 2.59
C VAL A 90 -6.80 -3.16 2.57
N LEU A 91 -6.12 -4.23 2.99
CA LEU A 91 -6.76 -5.54 3.11
C LEU A 91 -7.81 -5.56 4.22
N GLN A 92 -7.49 -5.00 5.38
CA GLN A 92 -8.40 -4.93 6.53
C GLN A 92 -9.66 -4.11 6.22
N ASP A 93 -9.52 -3.01 5.47
CA ASP A 93 -10.64 -2.19 5.01
C ASP A 93 -11.57 -2.94 4.04
N LYS A 94 -11.04 -3.95 3.34
CA LYS A 94 -11.78 -4.70 2.30
C LYS A 94 -12.41 -5.98 2.82
N GLY A 95 -11.89 -6.57 3.89
CA GLY A 95 -12.49 -7.76 4.47
C GLY A 95 -11.67 -8.39 5.58
N PRO A 96 -12.17 -9.50 6.15
CA PRO A 96 -11.48 -10.24 7.20
C PRO A 96 -10.06 -10.62 6.75
N THR A 97 -9.09 -10.22 7.55
CA THR A 97 -7.67 -10.46 7.27
C THR A 97 -7.05 -11.29 8.38
N TYR A 98 -6.35 -12.37 8.02
CA TYR A 98 -5.67 -13.26 8.97
C TYR A 98 -4.17 -13.34 8.68
N PHE A 99 -3.39 -13.58 9.73
CA PHE A 99 -1.96 -13.85 9.57
C PHE A 99 -1.76 -15.31 9.19
N TYR A 100 -1.05 -15.53 8.08
CA TYR A 100 -0.73 -16.86 7.55
C TYR A 100 0.77 -17.04 7.57
N THR A 101 1.27 -17.47 8.73
CA THR A 101 2.70 -17.68 9.00
C THR A 101 3.21 -18.97 8.36
N SER A 102 4.53 -19.20 8.39
CA SER A 102 5.13 -20.46 7.94
C SER A 102 4.92 -21.64 8.92
N ASP A 103 4.48 -21.38 10.15
CA ASP A 103 4.17 -22.43 11.14
C ASP A 103 3.02 -23.33 10.67
N PRO A 104 3.23 -24.66 10.49
CA PRO A 104 2.20 -25.57 10.03
C PRO A 104 0.97 -25.64 10.93
N LYS A 105 1.12 -25.47 12.25
CA LYS A 105 -0.01 -25.50 13.19
C LYS A 105 -0.89 -24.26 13.04
N GLY A 106 -0.29 -23.08 13.00
CA GLY A 106 -0.99 -21.83 12.71
C GLY A 106 -1.71 -21.86 11.36
N GLN A 107 -1.05 -22.40 10.32
CA GLN A 107 -1.69 -22.56 9.00
C GLN A 107 -2.91 -23.48 9.05
N ALA A 108 -2.83 -24.60 9.77
CA ALA A 108 -3.96 -25.52 9.91
C ALA A 108 -5.15 -24.85 10.62
N GLN A 109 -4.90 -24.10 11.69
CA GLN A 109 -5.95 -23.36 12.41
C GLN A 109 -6.61 -22.29 11.53
N VAL A 110 -5.82 -21.57 10.72
CA VAL A 110 -6.37 -20.61 9.77
C VAL A 110 -7.21 -21.32 8.72
N ARG A 111 -6.74 -22.42 8.13
CA ARG A 111 -7.52 -23.21 7.15
C ARG A 111 -8.84 -23.73 7.73
N GLU A 112 -8.82 -24.29 8.93
CA GLU A 112 -10.03 -24.73 9.64
C GLU A 112 -11.01 -23.57 9.85
N LYS A 113 -10.52 -22.40 10.28
CA LYS A 113 -11.36 -21.20 10.43
C LYS A 113 -11.94 -20.73 9.09
N LEU A 114 -11.16 -20.81 8.01
CA LEU A 114 -11.63 -20.44 6.67
C LEU A 114 -12.73 -21.38 6.19
N GLU A 115 -12.60 -22.68 6.44
CA GLU A 115 -13.61 -23.69 6.12
C GLU A 115 -14.89 -23.47 6.93
N TYR A 116 -14.77 -23.30 8.24
CA TYR A 116 -15.90 -23.05 9.14
C TYR A 116 -16.71 -21.80 8.75
N SER A 117 -16.01 -20.75 8.32
CA SER A 117 -16.64 -19.48 7.97
C SER A 117 -17.32 -19.49 6.58
N GLY A 118 -17.23 -20.60 5.84
CA GLY A 118 -17.93 -20.79 4.57
C GLY A 118 -17.05 -20.69 3.31
N PRO A 119 -17.65 -20.91 2.12
CA PRO A 119 -16.96 -21.13 0.84
C PRO A 119 -16.48 -19.84 0.17
N TYR A 120 -15.97 -18.88 0.95
CA TYR A 120 -15.50 -17.60 0.42
C TYR A 120 -14.07 -17.72 -0.11
N ALA A 121 -13.77 -17.06 -1.23
CA ALA A 121 -12.41 -17.04 -1.78
C ALA A 121 -11.47 -16.29 -0.84
N SER A 122 -10.44 -16.96 -0.36
CA SER A 122 -9.44 -16.37 0.55
C SER A 122 -8.10 -16.30 -0.14
N MET A 123 -7.46 -15.14 -0.13
CA MET A 123 -6.18 -14.92 -0.82
C MET A 123 -5.10 -14.47 0.14
N LEU A 124 -3.99 -15.21 0.16
CA LEU A 124 -2.70 -14.75 0.63
C LEU A 124 -2.10 -13.79 -0.39
N VAL A 125 -2.04 -12.51 -0.03
CA VAL A 125 -1.40 -11.48 -0.85
C VAL A 125 0.08 -11.47 -0.54
N VAL A 126 0.91 -11.55 -1.58
CA VAL A 126 2.36 -11.67 -1.50
C VAL A 126 2.99 -10.40 -2.04
N TYR A 127 3.73 -9.70 -1.19
CA TYR A 127 4.55 -8.57 -1.60
C TYR A 127 5.86 -9.07 -2.21
N ARG A 128 6.19 -8.61 -3.42
CA ARG A 128 7.42 -9.01 -4.11
C ARG A 128 8.47 -7.89 -4.14
N GLY A 129 8.16 -6.74 -3.55
CA GLY A 129 9.05 -5.58 -3.51
C GLY A 129 8.47 -4.35 -4.20
N LYS A 130 9.22 -3.25 -4.08
CA LYS A 130 8.99 -2.00 -4.80
C LYS A 130 10.31 -1.40 -5.27
N THR A 131 10.23 -0.60 -6.32
CA THR A 131 11.31 0.30 -6.74
C THR A 131 10.76 1.72 -6.84
N GLU A 132 11.62 2.70 -6.58
CA GLU A 132 11.27 4.11 -6.61
C GLU A 132 12.11 4.82 -7.67
N ALA A 133 11.48 5.75 -8.40
CA ALA A 133 12.07 6.57 -9.45
C ALA A 133 11.55 8.01 -9.34
N ASP A 134 12.10 8.92 -10.14
CA ASP A 134 11.68 10.32 -10.20
C ASP A 134 11.67 11.02 -8.82
N ASN A 135 12.74 10.81 -8.04
CA ASN A 135 12.88 11.29 -6.66
C ASN A 135 11.75 10.81 -5.73
N GLY A 136 11.26 9.59 -5.94
CA GLY A 136 10.18 9.00 -5.16
C GLY A 136 8.78 9.36 -5.68
N ASN A 137 8.64 10.07 -6.79
CA ASN A 137 7.33 10.39 -7.38
C ASN A 137 6.75 9.26 -8.25
N THR A 138 7.57 8.29 -8.64
CA THR A 138 7.12 7.09 -9.34
C THR A 138 7.53 5.88 -8.51
N VAL A 139 6.56 5.03 -8.15
CA VAL A 139 6.79 3.80 -7.39
C VAL A 139 6.25 2.63 -8.20
N THR A 140 7.11 1.68 -8.49
CA THR A 140 6.72 0.41 -9.12
C THR A 140 6.58 -0.63 -8.02
N VAL A 141 5.39 -1.23 -7.89
CA VAL A 141 5.08 -2.24 -6.87
C VAL A 141 4.78 -3.57 -7.55
N THR A 142 5.40 -4.65 -7.08
CA THR A 142 5.15 -6.00 -7.59
C THR A 142 4.41 -6.82 -6.54
N LEU A 143 3.26 -7.37 -6.91
CA LEU A 143 2.42 -8.20 -6.05
C LEU A 143 2.12 -9.54 -6.72
N GLY A 144 1.88 -10.57 -5.90
CA GLY A 144 1.29 -11.83 -6.32
C GLY A 144 0.25 -12.31 -5.30
N GLY A 145 -0.34 -13.47 -5.53
CA GLY A 145 -1.26 -14.04 -4.55
C GLY A 145 -1.47 -15.54 -4.68
N HIS A 146 -1.83 -16.17 -3.58
CA HIS A 146 -2.18 -17.59 -3.51
C HIS A 146 -3.54 -17.73 -2.84
N TYR A 147 -4.44 -18.50 -3.43
CA TYR A 147 -5.71 -18.81 -2.80
C TYR A 147 -5.52 -19.97 -1.82
N VAL A 148 -6.13 -19.83 -0.65
CA VAL A 148 -6.01 -20.79 0.45
C VAL A 148 -7.40 -21.17 0.94
N GLY A 149 -7.65 -22.48 0.97
CA GLY A 149 -8.91 -23.07 1.40
C GLY A 149 -10.06 -22.94 0.40
N GLY A 150 -11.11 -23.72 0.64
CA GLY A 150 -12.32 -23.75 -0.19
C GLY A 150 -12.06 -24.27 -1.61
N GLU A 151 -12.96 -23.90 -2.53
CA GLU A 151 -12.95 -24.37 -3.93
C GLU A 151 -11.70 -23.96 -4.73
N HIS A 152 -11.07 -22.85 -4.34
CA HIS A 152 -9.97 -22.26 -5.09
C HIS A 152 -8.59 -22.51 -4.47
N ASP A 153 -8.51 -23.41 -3.49
CA ASP A 153 -7.26 -23.72 -2.81
C ASP A 153 -6.13 -24.10 -3.78
N GLY A 154 -4.93 -23.58 -3.53
CA GLY A 154 -3.76 -23.82 -4.37
C GLY A 154 -3.72 -23.03 -5.67
N LYS A 155 -4.80 -22.34 -6.07
CA LYS A 155 -4.78 -21.44 -7.23
C LYS A 155 -3.81 -20.29 -6.98
N VAL A 156 -3.07 -19.88 -8.00
CA VAL A 156 -2.15 -18.75 -7.96
C VAL A 156 -2.72 -17.60 -8.78
N ALA A 157 -2.68 -16.38 -8.22
CA ALA A 157 -2.99 -15.16 -8.95
C ALA A 157 -1.73 -14.68 -9.68
N ASP A 158 -1.90 -14.12 -10.89
CA ASP A 158 -0.80 -13.60 -11.69
C ASP A 158 0.05 -12.60 -10.90
N ASN A 159 1.37 -12.64 -11.11
CA ASN A 159 2.24 -11.60 -10.62
C ASN A 159 1.95 -10.31 -11.40
N ARG A 160 1.63 -9.23 -10.69
CA ARG A 160 1.34 -7.92 -11.29
C ARG A 160 2.34 -6.89 -10.82
N THR A 161 2.96 -6.25 -11.79
CA THR A 161 3.79 -5.07 -11.61
C THR A 161 2.94 -3.84 -11.92
N MET A 162 2.77 -2.96 -10.95
CA MET A 162 1.95 -1.76 -11.09
C MET A 162 2.83 -0.53 -10.88
N VAL A 163 2.78 0.38 -11.83
CA VAL A 163 3.45 1.68 -11.73
C VAL A 163 2.46 2.67 -11.15
N VAL A 164 2.81 3.25 -10.00
CA VAL A 164 2.02 4.26 -9.32
C VAL A 164 2.79 5.57 -9.37
N ARG A 165 2.15 6.62 -9.87
CA ARG A 165 2.72 7.96 -9.98
C ARG A 165 2.02 8.91 -9.03
N CYS A 166 2.82 9.79 -8.48
CA CYS A 166 2.39 10.95 -7.74
C CYS A 166 2.06 12.08 -8.72
N ASP A 167 0.79 12.50 -8.77
CA ASP A 167 0.34 13.67 -9.52
C ASP A 167 -0.13 14.81 -8.59
N THR A 168 -0.69 15.88 -9.16
CA THR A 168 -1.19 17.03 -8.39
C THR A 168 -2.38 16.71 -7.48
N THR A 169 -3.00 15.54 -7.64
CA THR A 169 -4.17 15.05 -6.90
C THR A 169 -3.86 13.87 -5.98
N GLY A 170 -2.62 13.37 -5.98
CA GLY A 170 -2.13 12.30 -5.12
C GLY A 170 -1.61 11.08 -5.89
N TRP A 171 -1.50 9.95 -5.21
CA TRP A 171 -1.04 8.69 -5.79
C TRP A 171 -2.09 8.06 -6.71
N ARG A 172 -1.71 7.78 -7.96
CA ARG A 172 -2.57 7.13 -8.96
C ARG A 172 -1.80 6.07 -9.75
N LEU A 173 -2.48 5.05 -10.25
CA LEU A 173 -1.89 4.14 -11.21
C LEU A 173 -1.53 4.92 -12.47
N ALA A 174 -0.28 4.82 -12.91
CA ALA A 174 0.03 5.15 -14.28
C ALA A 174 -0.74 4.17 -15.17
N SER A 175 -1.51 4.67 -16.14
CA SER A 175 -2.22 3.83 -17.10
C SER A 175 -1.31 2.70 -17.58
N PRO A 176 -1.79 1.45 -17.60
CA PRO A 176 -0.92 0.29 -17.69
C PRO A 176 -0.12 0.35 -18.99
N SER A 177 1.20 0.52 -18.88
CA SER A 177 2.09 -0.06 -19.87
C SER A 177 1.99 -1.57 -19.70
N ALA A 178 1.74 -2.27 -20.80
CA ALA A 178 1.36 -3.66 -20.86
C ALA A 178 2.22 -4.56 -19.94
N ALA A 179 1.60 -5.64 -19.47
CA ALA A 179 2.27 -6.71 -18.72
C ALA A 179 3.61 -7.10 -19.36
N PRO A 180 4.65 -7.44 -18.57
CA PRO A 180 5.89 -7.95 -19.13
C PRO A 180 5.58 -9.21 -19.94
N THR A 181 5.71 -9.12 -21.26
CA THR A 181 5.70 -10.29 -22.14
C THR A 181 6.78 -11.24 -21.67
N ALA A 182 6.41 -12.51 -21.49
CA ALA A 182 7.26 -13.63 -21.13
C ALA A 182 8.32 -13.94 -22.20
N ALA A 183 9.21 -12.99 -22.48
CA ALA A 183 10.29 -13.11 -23.45
C ALA A 183 11.68 -12.95 -22.82
N ASP A 184 11.78 -12.51 -21.56
CA ASP A 184 13.09 -12.23 -20.92
C ASP A 184 13.63 -13.38 -20.05
N SER A 185 13.02 -14.58 -20.14
CA SER A 185 13.53 -15.79 -19.49
C SER A 185 14.20 -16.77 -20.46
N ALA A 186 14.42 -16.38 -21.71
CA ALA A 186 15.09 -17.20 -22.72
C ALA A 186 16.56 -16.80 -23.00
N ALA A 187 17.17 -15.94 -22.17
CA ALA A 187 18.58 -15.58 -22.28
C ALA A 187 19.44 -16.26 -21.19
N ALA A 188 19.40 -17.59 -21.14
CA ALA A 188 20.42 -18.40 -20.46
C ALA A 188 20.66 -19.69 -21.25
N GLY A 189 20.93 -19.54 -22.56
CA GLY A 189 21.37 -20.60 -23.43
C GLY A 189 22.89 -20.77 -23.38
N THR A 190 23.33 -21.86 -22.73
CA THR A 190 24.42 -22.76 -23.14
C THR A 190 25.86 -22.20 -23.23
N PRO A 191 26.79 -22.60 -22.34
CA PRO A 191 28.22 -22.60 -22.68
C PRO A 191 28.53 -23.76 -23.64
N THR A 192 28.92 -23.39 -24.86
CA THR A 192 29.41 -24.27 -25.93
C THR A 192 30.67 -25.02 -25.48
N GLY A 193 30.56 -26.33 -25.26
CA GLY A 193 31.70 -27.23 -25.10
C GLY A 193 32.25 -27.63 -26.48
N THR A 194 33.37 -27.03 -26.88
CA THR A 194 34.13 -27.44 -28.05
C THR A 194 35.02 -28.63 -27.68
N VAL A 195 34.68 -29.82 -28.16
CA VAL A 195 35.59 -30.98 -28.19
C VAL A 195 36.35 -30.97 -29.51
N ALA A 196 37.67 -30.84 -29.43
CA ALA A 196 38.58 -30.92 -30.56
C ALA A 196 38.80 -32.38 -31.01
N PRO A 197 38.93 -32.67 -32.31
CA PRO A 197 39.49 -33.94 -32.76
C PRO A 197 41.02 -33.91 -32.77
N LYS A 198 41.62 -34.97 -32.24
CA LYS A 198 43.05 -35.27 -32.20
C LYS A 198 43.51 -35.87 -33.55
N PRO A 199 44.74 -35.61 -34.03
CA PRO A 199 45.34 -36.35 -35.15
C PRO A 199 45.77 -37.77 -34.76
#